data_AF-A0A945RL67-F1
#
_entry.id   AF-A0A945RL67-F1
#
_cell.length_a   1.000
_cell.length_b   1.000
_cell.length_c   1.000
_cell.angle_alpha   90.00
_cell.angle_beta   90.00
_cell.angle_gamma   90.00
#
_symmetry.space_group_name_H-M   'P 1'
#
loop_
_entity.id
_entity.type
_entity.pdbx_description
1 polymer ?
#
loop_
_entity_poly.entity_id
_entity_poly.type
_entity_poly.pdbx_seq_one_letter_code
_entity_poly.pdbx_strand_id
1 'polypeptide(L)'
;MSVFNSSTPQSGSKKITRLMKRAESKMAPHMDKFQSPDGMMAGLLISGAAAIAAQSKGSKKPLKQAIKEASKMSGIPLGAMTAHAECSLAMCKMSIQMQRSTPFMGGDNE
;
A
#
# COMPACT_ATOMS: atom_id res chain seq x y z
N MET A 1 9.46 -38.46 4.95
CA MET A 1 8.30 -37.94 4.20
C MET A 1 7.96 -36.57 4.77
N SER A 2 8.28 -35.49 4.05
CA SER A 2 8.00 -34.12 4.48
C SER A 2 6.54 -33.78 4.16
N VAL A 3 5.75 -33.46 5.19
CA VAL A 3 4.36 -33.02 5.06
C VAL A 3 4.38 -31.61 4.47
N PHE A 4 4.04 -31.52 3.17
CA PHE A 4 3.70 -30.26 2.52
C PHE A 4 2.46 -29.68 3.20
N ASN A 5 2.67 -28.73 4.11
CA ASN A 5 1.58 -27.92 4.63
C ASN A 5 1.18 -26.93 3.53
N SER A 6 0.17 -27.30 2.74
CA SER A 6 -0.41 -26.47 1.69
C SER A 6 -1.11 -25.26 2.32
N SER A 7 -0.36 -24.18 2.52
CA SER A 7 -0.93 -22.87 2.82
C SER A 7 -1.77 -22.43 1.61
N THR A 8 -3.08 -22.54 1.78
CA THR A 8 -4.07 -21.96 0.88
C THR A 8 -3.64 -20.54 0.51
N PRO A 9 -3.61 -20.15 -0.78
CA PRO A 9 -3.30 -18.78 -1.15
C PRO A 9 -4.41 -17.87 -0.62
N GLN A 10 -4.15 -17.34 0.56
CA GLN A 10 -4.80 -16.25 1.27
C GLN A 10 -5.52 -15.35 0.25
N SER A 11 -6.86 -15.32 0.25
CA SER A 11 -7.65 -14.52 -0.70
C SER A 11 -7.25 -13.02 -0.70
N GLY A 12 -6.68 -12.54 0.41
CA GLY A 12 -6.04 -11.23 0.53
C GLY A 12 -4.81 -11.04 -0.38
N SER A 13 -4.03 -12.09 -0.64
CA SER A 13 -2.82 -12.01 -1.47
C SER A 13 -3.17 -11.76 -2.94
N LYS A 14 -4.18 -12.46 -3.50
CA LYS A 14 -4.57 -12.31 -4.91
C LYS A 14 -5.03 -10.89 -5.25
N LYS A 15 -5.78 -10.24 -4.35
CA LYS A 15 -6.25 -8.86 -4.54
C LYS A 15 -5.08 -7.87 -4.52
N ILE A 16 -4.15 -8.05 -3.57
CA ILE A 16 -2.98 -7.18 -3.45
C ILE A 16 -2.04 -7.39 -4.63
N THR A 17 -1.78 -8.63 -5.05
CA THR A 17 -0.98 -8.91 -6.26
C THR A 17 -1.57 -8.23 -7.50
N ARG A 18 -2.90 -8.21 -7.67
CA ARG A 18 -3.53 -7.47 -8.78
C ARG A 18 -3.33 -5.97 -8.68
N LEU A 19 -3.43 -5.40 -7.48
CA LEU A 19 -3.20 -3.97 -7.25
C LEU A 19 -1.73 -3.59 -7.47
N MET A 20 -0.79 -4.43 -7.01
CA MET A 20 0.64 -4.26 -7.25
C MET A 20 0.96 -4.27 -8.74
N LYS A 21 0.51 -5.30 -9.48
CA LYS A 21 0.71 -5.37 -10.94
C LYS A 21 0.13 -4.16 -11.68
N ARG A 22 -1.03 -3.67 -11.25
CA ARG A 22 -1.64 -2.46 -11.84
C ARG A 22 -0.86 -1.20 -11.51
N ALA A 23 -0.37 -1.06 -10.28
CA ALA A 23 0.46 0.06 -9.88
C ALA A 23 1.79 0.06 -10.64
N GLU A 24 2.48 -1.09 -10.69
CA GLU A 24 3.71 -1.29 -11.47
C GLU A 24 3.52 -0.93 -12.94
N SER A 25 2.49 -1.48 -13.60
CA SER A 25 2.22 -1.19 -15.01
C SER A 25 2.00 0.30 -15.29
N LYS A 26 1.34 1.03 -14.38
CA LYS A 26 1.09 2.46 -14.55
C LYS A 26 2.26 3.35 -14.14
N MET A 27 3.10 2.88 -13.21
CA MET A 27 4.26 3.61 -12.70
C MET A 27 5.51 3.35 -13.53
N ALA A 28 5.62 2.21 -14.20
CA ALA A 28 6.78 1.82 -15.02
C ALA A 28 7.23 2.92 -16.00
N PRO A 29 6.34 3.61 -16.74
CA PRO A 29 6.74 4.69 -17.65
C PRO A 29 7.21 5.98 -16.95
N HIS A 30 7.15 6.02 -15.62
CA HIS A 30 7.40 7.20 -14.80
C HIS A 30 8.39 6.92 -13.66
N MET A 31 9.10 5.78 -13.71
CA MET A 31 10.03 5.38 -12.66
C MET A 31 11.17 6.39 -12.48
N ASP A 32 11.65 6.99 -13.57
CA ASP A 32 12.69 8.02 -13.51
C ASP A 32 12.22 9.24 -12.69
N LYS A 33 10.95 9.65 -12.89
CA LYS A 33 10.33 10.72 -12.09
C LYS A 33 10.14 10.29 -10.65
N PHE A 34 9.79 9.02 -10.41
CA PHE A 34 9.57 8.50 -9.06
C PHE A 34 10.87 8.38 -8.26
N GLN A 35 12.00 8.13 -8.93
CA GLN A 35 13.34 8.07 -8.32
C GLN A 35 13.95 9.45 -8.07
N SER A 36 13.36 10.53 -8.63
CA SER A 36 13.76 11.90 -8.29
C SER A 36 13.44 12.26 -6.83
N PRO A 37 14.09 13.29 -6.24
CA PRO A 37 13.77 13.76 -4.90
C PRO A 37 12.28 14.08 -4.71
N ASP A 38 11.67 14.77 -5.68
CA ASP A 38 10.25 15.13 -5.66
C ASP A 38 9.36 13.91 -5.81
N GLY A 39 9.77 12.93 -6.61
CA GLY A 39 9.10 11.63 -6.76
C GLY A 39 9.09 10.82 -5.47
N MET A 40 10.24 10.73 -4.80
CA MET A 40 10.37 10.04 -3.52
C MET A 40 9.53 10.73 -2.44
N MET A 41 9.56 12.06 -2.38
CA MET A 41 8.73 12.83 -1.47
C MET A 41 7.23 12.64 -1.76
N ALA A 42 6.82 12.62 -3.02
CA ALA A 42 5.45 12.32 -3.44
C ALA A 42 5.03 10.89 -3.02
N GLY A 43 5.95 9.91 -3.14
CA GLY A 43 5.74 8.55 -2.67
C GLY A 43 5.56 8.47 -1.15
N LEU A 44 6.39 9.17 -0.38
CA LEU A 44 6.28 9.26 1.08
C LEU A 44 4.95 9.89 1.51
N LEU A 45 4.55 10.97 0.85
CA LEU A 45 3.28 11.67 1.12
C LEU A 45 2.07 10.76 0.87
N ILE A 46 2.07 10.00 -0.23
CA ILE A 46 1.02 9.01 -0.52
C ILE A 46 1.03 7.90 0.53
N SER A 47 2.20 7.38 0.90
CA SER A 47 2.35 6.31 1.88
C SER A 47 1.81 6.72 3.26
N GLY A 48 2.17 7.91 3.73
CA GLY A 48 1.67 8.48 4.99
C GLY A 48 0.15 8.70 4.96
N ALA A 49 -0.36 9.30 3.89
CA ALA A 49 -1.81 9.50 3.72
C ALA A 49 -2.58 8.17 3.64
N ALA A 50 -1.99 7.14 3.00
CA ALA A 50 -2.57 5.81 2.91
C ALA A 50 -2.58 5.10 4.27
N ALA A 51 -1.52 5.25 5.07
CA ALA A 51 -1.45 4.71 6.43
C ALA A 51 -2.52 5.33 7.35
N ILE A 52 -2.71 6.65 7.28
CA ILE A 52 -3.76 7.35 8.03
C ILE A 52 -5.15 6.90 7.56
N ALA A 53 -5.36 6.81 6.23
CA ALA A 53 -6.64 6.36 5.66
C ALA A 53 -6.94 4.88 5.90
N ALA A 54 -5.92 4.04 6.16
CA ALA A 54 -6.09 2.64 6.52
C ALA A 54 -6.59 2.49 7.97
N GLN A 55 -6.15 3.36 8.88
CA GLN A 55 -6.54 3.35 10.29
C GLN A 55 -7.86 4.08 10.55
N SER A 56 -8.16 5.13 9.76
CA SER A 56 -9.38 5.91 9.91
C SER A 56 -10.62 5.13 9.43
N LYS A 57 -11.66 5.06 10.27
CA LYS A 57 -13.00 4.59 9.88
C LYS A 57 -13.76 5.61 9.00
N GLY A 58 -13.18 6.79 8.74
CA GLY A 58 -13.83 7.92 8.06
C GLY A 58 -13.10 8.45 6.82
N SER A 59 -13.84 9.25 6.03
CA SER A 59 -13.46 10.12 4.90
C SER A 59 -12.14 9.82 4.16
N LYS A 60 -12.25 9.45 2.87
CA LYS A 60 -11.12 9.31 1.93
C LYS A 60 -10.59 10.65 1.38
N LYS A 61 -11.08 11.80 1.88
CA LYS A 61 -10.68 13.13 1.40
C LYS A 61 -9.16 13.41 1.51
N PRO A 62 -8.47 13.17 2.63
CA PRO A 62 -7.04 13.46 2.75
C PRO A 62 -6.20 12.64 1.76
N LEU A 63 -6.54 11.37 1.52
CA LEU A 63 -5.86 10.55 0.52
C LEU A 63 -6.03 11.10 -0.90
N LYS A 64 -7.25 11.56 -1.25
CA LYS A 64 -7.51 12.16 -2.57
C LYS A 64 -6.74 13.46 -2.78
N GLN A 65 -6.60 14.28 -1.73
CA GLN A 65 -5.82 15.51 -1.80
C GLN A 65 -4.32 15.20 -1.94
N ALA A 66 -3.81 14.27 -1.13
CA ALA A 66 -2.44 13.81 -1.20
C ALA A 66 -2.06 13.27 -2.60
N ILE A 67 -2.95 12.51 -3.25
CA ILE A 67 -2.71 12.03 -4.63
C ILE A 67 -2.59 13.18 -5.63
N LYS A 68 -3.41 14.23 -5.50
CA LYS A 68 -3.35 15.41 -6.37
C LYS A 68 -2.07 16.20 -6.17
N GLU A 69 -1.66 16.40 -4.93
CA GLU A 69 -0.43 17.11 -4.59
C GLU A 69 0.81 16.32 -5.04
N ALA A 70 0.86 15.02 -4.73
CA ALA A 70 1.92 14.11 -5.17
C ALA A 70 2.06 14.09 -6.72
N SER A 71 0.95 14.08 -7.45
CA SER A 71 0.96 14.13 -8.91
C SER A 71 1.50 15.46 -9.44
N LYS A 72 1.18 16.59 -8.81
CA LYS A 72 1.70 17.91 -9.17
C LYS A 72 3.20 18.03 -8.89
N MET A 73 3.64 17.58 -7.72
CA MET A 73 5.05 17.66 -7.29
C MET A 73 5.95 16.79 -8.16
N SER A 74 5.59 15.53 -8.36
CA SER A 74 6.43 14.57 -9.10
C SER A 74 6.30 14.68 -10.62
N GLY A 75 5.31 15.43 -11.13
CA GLY A 75 4.96 15.45 -12.54
C GLY A 75 4.49 14.09 -13.08
N ILE A 76 4.12 13.15 -12.19
CA ILE A 76 3.58 11.84 -12.55
C ILE A 76 2.06 11.96 -12.72
N PRO A 77 1.47 11.40 -13.78
CA PRO A 77 0.04 11.50 -14.02
C PRO A 77 -0.80 11.01 -12.84
N LEU A 78 -1.90 11.73 -12.56
CA LEU A 78 -2.81 11.43 -11.46
C LEU A 78 -3.29 9.97 -11.47
N GLY A 79 -3.50 9.39 -12.66
CA GLY A 79 -3.96 8.00 -12.81
C GLY A 79 -2.93 6.95 -12.40
N ALA A 80 -1.63 7.25 -12.51
CA ALA A 80 -0.55 6.39 -12.03
C ALA A 80 -0.38 6.53 -10.52
N MET A 81 -0.39 7.77 -10.02
CA MET A 81 -0.34 8.05 -8.57
C MET A 81 -1.55 7.48 -7.81
N THR A 82 -2.74 7.50 -8.42
CA THR A 82 -3.94 6.88 -7.84
C THR A 82 -3.76 5.37 -7.71
N ALA A 83 -3.21 4.70 -8.73
CA ALA A 83 -2.97 3.26 -8.65
C ALA A 83 -1.92 2.90 -7.60
N HIS A 84 -0.86 3.70 -7.48
CA HIS A 84 0.12 3.57 -6.42
C HIS A 84 -0.52 3.74 -5.03
N ALA A 85 -1.32 4.79 -4.83
CA ALA A 85 -2.02 5.03 -3.57
C ALA A 85 -3.03 3.93 -3.20
N GLU A 86 -3.74 3.36 -4.17
CA GLU A 86 -4.64 2.21 -3.95
C GLU A 86 -3.86 0.97 -3.48
N CYS A 87 -2.69 0.74 -4.06
CA CYS A 87 -1.79 -0.33 -3.65
C CYS A 87 -1.29 -0.09 -2.22
N SER A 88 -0.76 1.10 -1.93
CA SER A 88 -0.27 1.46 -0.59
C SER A 88 -1.36 1.33 0.48
N LEU A 89 -2.58 1.81 0.18
CA LEU A 89 -3.73 1.66 1.08
C LEU A 89 -4.08 0.20 1.36
N ALA A 90 -4.05 -0.65 0.33
CA ALA A 90 -4.33 -2.07 0.50
C ALA A 90 -3.25 -2.77 1.33
N MET A 91 -1.98 -2.44 1.12
CA MET A 91 -0.86 -2.96 1.92
C MET A 91 -0.96 -2.51 3.39
N CYS A 92 -1.23 -1.24 3.65
CA CYS A 92 -1.43 -0.73 5.01
C CYS A 92 -2.59 -1.44 5.72
N LYS A 93 -3.71 -1.66 5.03
CA LYS A 93 -4.86 -2.40 5.60
C LYS A 93 -4.52 -3.85 5.92
N MET A 94 -3.78 -4.52 5.04
CA MET A 94 -3.33 -5.89 5.29
C MET A 94 -2.38 -5.95 6.49
N SER A 95 -1.44 -5.00 6.60
CA SER A 95 -0.51 -4.91 7.74
C SER A 95 -1.27 -4.76 9.07
N ILE A 96 -2.24 -3.85 9.13
CA ILE A 96 -3.10 -3.67 10.33
C ILE A 96 -3.90 -4.95 10.63
N GLN A 97 -4.44 -5.61 9.61
CA GLN A 97 -5.16 -6.86 9.79
C GLN A 97 -4.25 -7.96 10.33
N MET A 98 -3.00 -8.04 9.84
CA MET A 98 -2.00 -9.00 10.31
C MET A 98 -1.63 -8.75 11.77
N GLN A 99 -1.36 -7.51 12.16
CA GLN A 99 -1.09 -7.12 13.55
C GLN A 99 -2.24 -7.48 14.51
N ARG A 100 -3.49 -7.41 14.04
CA ARG A 100 -4.66 -7.84 14.82
C ARG A 100 -4.83 -9.36 14.87
N SER A 101 -4.32 -10.07 13.87
CA SER A 101 -4.44 -11.54 13.77
C SER A 101 -3.30 -12.29 14.45
N THR A 102 -2.18 -11.64 14.76
CA THR A 102 -1.15 -12.21 15.63
C THR A 102 -1.65 -12.15 17.07
N PRO A 103 -2.04 -13.27 17.69
CA PRO A 103 -2.29 -13.26 19.11
C PRO A 103 -0.94 -13.00 19.76
N PHE A 104 -0.87 -12.03 20.66
CA PHE A 104 0.16 -12.07 21.68
C PHE A 104 0.09 -13.46 22.31
N MET A 105 1.14 -14.28 22.13
CA MET A 105 1.38 -15.39 23.02
C MET A 105 1.57 -14.79 24.40
N GLY A 106 0.51 -14.75 25.21
CA GLY A 106 0.66 -14.87 26.64
C GLY A 106 1.20 -16.28 26.88
N GLY A 107 2.42 -16.36 27.42
CA GLY A 107 3.07 -17.64 27.65
C GLY A 107 4.53 -17.50 28.06
N ASP A 108 4.76 -16.89 29.22
CA ASP A 108 5.56 -17.45 30.33
C ASP A 108 4.64 -17.21 31.55
N ASN A 109 4.14 -18.15 32.35
CA ASN A 109 4.62 -19.47 32.73
C ASN A 109 6.07 -19.51 33.20
N GLU A 110 6.39 -18.59 34.12
CA GLU A 110 7.00 -18.94 35.42
C GLU A 110 6.31 -18.17 36.55
#